data_AF-A0A6B0T777-F1
#
_entry.id   AF-A0A6B0T777-F1
#
_cell.length_a   1.000
_cell.length_b   1.000
_cell.length_c   1.000
_cell.angle_alpha   90.00
_cell.angle_beta   90.00
_cell.angle_gamma   90.00
#
_symmetry.space_group_name_H-M   'P 1'
#
loop_
_entity.id
_entity.type
_entity.pdbx_description
1 polymer ?
#
loop_
_entity_poly.entity_id
_entity_poly.type
_entity_poly.pdbx_seq_one_letter_code
_entity_poly.pdbx_strand_id
1 'polypeptide(L)'
;MTERTYRCSNCLEWTVTRDFDVSHLSITCGECDEFARFINDDVFEQYRAFEETPPEHLNWEKLSRAEKFLVSNGVVREGRSIEDFEIEEA
;
A
#
# COMPACT_ATOMS: atom_id res chain seq x y z
N MET A 1 21.47 -9.67 -1.01
CA MET A 1 20.76 -8.43 -0.66
C MET A 1 19.33 -8.62 -1.16
N THR A 2 18.32 -8.29 -0.37
CA THR A 2 16.93 -8.64 -0.72
C THR A 2 16.36 -7.52 -1.56
N GLU A 3 16.29 -7.74 -2.87
CA GLU A 3 15.65 -6.81 -3.80
C GLU A 3 14.17 -6.69 -3.46
N ARG A 4 13.67 -5.45 -3.41
CA ARG A 4 12.27 -5.14 -3.15
C ARG A 4 11.68 -4.39 -4.33
N THR A 5 10.50 -4.83 -4.74
CA THR A 5 9.72 -4.18 -5.78
C THR A 5 8.79 -3.17 -5.14
N TYR A 6 8.66 -2.03 -5.79
CA TYR A 6 7.78 -0.96 -5.38
C TYR A 6 6.87 -0.58 -6.54
N ARG A 7 5.58 -0.40 -6.27
CA ARG A 7 4.56 -0.10 -7.27
C ARG A 7 4.01 1.30 -7.09
N CYS A 8 3.83 2.03 -8.19
CA CYS A 8 3.21 3.35 -8.15
C CYS A 8 1.83 3.25 -7.52
N SER A 9 1.58 3.96 -6.42
CA SER A 9 0.26 3.96 -5.78
C SER A 9 -0.82 4.62 -6.64
N ASN A 10 -0.44 5.32 -7.72
CA ASN A 10 -1.36 6.08 -8.55
C ASN A 10 -1.90 5.30 -9.75
N CYS A 11 -1.03 4.87 -10.67
CA CYS A 11 -1.44 4.07 -11.82
C CYS A 11 -1.48 2.56 -11.51
N LEU A 12 -0.76 2.10 -10.49
CA LEU A 12 -0.56 0.67 -10.18
C LEU A 12 0.14 -0.14 -11.29
N GLU A 13 0.59 0.52 -12.37
CA GLU A 13 1.24 -0.11 -13.53
C GLU A 13 2.77 -0.10 -13.40
N TRP A 14 3.36 1.09 -13.22
CA TRP A 14 4.81 1.22 -13.11
C TRP A 14 5.35 0.65 -11.79
N THR A 15 6.43 -0.12 -11.89
CA THR A 15 7.15 -0.67 -10.75
C THR A 15 8.64 -0.34 -10.81
N VAL A 16 9.27 -0.25 -9.64
CA VAL A 16 10.71 -0.05 -9.50
C VAL A 16 11.26 -1.06 -8.50
N THR A 17 12.32 -1.77 -8.89
CA THR A 17 13.05 -2.66 -7.98
C THR A 17 14.24 -1.92 -7.38
N ARG A 18 14.46 -2.09 -6.08
CA ARG A 18 15.55 -1.47 -5.33
C ARG A 18 16.18 -2.45 -4.35
N ASP A 19 17.42 -2.19 -3.99
CA ASP A 19 18.22 -3.07 -3.13
C ASP A 19 18.16 -2.71 -1.64
N PHE A 20 17.10 -2.01 -1.25
CA PHE A 20 16.84 -1.59 0.11
C PHE A 20 15.36 -1.80 0.42
N ASP A 21 15.06 -2.05 1.69
CA ASP A 21 13.71 -2.31 2.17
C ASP A 21 13.19 -1.13 3.01
N VAL A 22 12.42 -0.26 2.36
CA VAL A 22 11.65 0.83 2.97
C VAL A 22 10.17 0.67 2.71
N SER A 23 9.31 1.35 3.49
CA SER A 23 7.85 1.25 3.36
C SER A 23 7.31 1.85 2.06
N HIS A 24 7.86 2.98 1.64
CA HIS A 24 7.49 3.61 0.38
C HIS A 24 8.64 4.46 -0.17
N LEU A 25 8.58 4.72 -1.46
CA LEU A 25 9.43 5.64 -2.19
C LEU A 25 8.60 6.82 -2.68
N SER A 26 9.16 8.02 -2.75
CA SER A 26 8.48 9.17 -3.36
C SER A 26 9.25 9.58 -4.59
N ILE A 27 8.77 9.14 -5.76
CA ILE A 27 9.41 9.38 -7.05
C ILE A 27 8.35 9.70 -8.10
N THR A 28 8.77 10.38 -9.18
CA THR A 28 7.90 10.59 -10.33
C THR A 28 7.70 9.26 -11.07
N CYS A 29 6.43 8.94 -11.33
CA CYS A 29 6.07 7.75 -12.08
C CYS A 29 6.42 7.91 -13.57
N GLY A 30 7.08 6.92 -14.17
CA GLY A 30 7.41 6.94 -15.60
C GLY A 30 6.20 6.70 -16.53
N GLU A 31 5.08 6.21 -15.99
CA GLU A 31 3.89 5.86 -16.77
C GLU A 31 2.83 6.98 -16.73
N CYS A 32 2.48 7.46 -15.53
CA CYS A 32 1.49 8.52 -15.36
C CYS A 32 2.07 9.93 -15.21
N ASP A 33 3.41 10.08 -15.24
CA ASP A 33 4.15 11.33 -15.05
C ASP A 33 3.85 12.09 -13.73
N GLU A 34 3.09 11.46 -12.82
CA GLU A 34 2.73 12.07 -11.54
C GLU A 34 3.74 11.74 -10.45
N PHE A 35 3.98 12.70 -9.56
CA PHE A 35 4.73 12.48 -8.34
C PHE A 35 3.87 11.70 -7.35
N ALA A 36 4.19 10.41 -7.20
CA ALA A 36 3.39 9.49 -6.41
C ALA A 36 4.26 8.74 -5.39
N ARG A 37 3.59 8.16 -4.39
CA ARG A 37 4.24 7.21 -3.50
C ARG A 37 4.29 5.85 -4.18
N PHE A 38 5.44 5.23 -4.15
CA PHE A 38 5.70 3.89 -4.62
C PHE A 38 5.67 2.97 -3.41
N ILE A 39 4.59 2.23 -3.26
CA ILE A 39 4.37 1.32 -2.14
C ILE A 39 5.12 0.02 -2.39
N ASN A 40 5.57 -0.65 -1.34
CA ASN A 40 6.19 -1.96 -1.48
C ASN A 40 5.20 -2.99 -2.06
N ASP A 41 5.67 -3.91 -2.89
CA ASP A 41 4.81 -4.90 -3.56
C ASP A 41 4.14 -5.85 -2.55
N ASP A 42 4.82 -6.21 -1.45
CA ASP A 42 4.22 -7.00 -0.35
C ASP A 42 2.98 -6.27 0.24
N VAL A 43 3.03 -4.93 0.31
CA VAL A 43 1.91 -4.09 0.78
C VAL A 43 0.79 -4.06 -0.26
N PHE A 44 1.13 -4.05 -1.56
CA PHE A 44 0.17 -4.11 -2.65
C PHE A 44 -0.56 -5.46 -2.71
N GLU A 45 0.14 -6.56 -2.47
CA GLU A 45 -0.45 -7.89 -2.37
C GLU A 45 -1.48 -7.96 -1.23
N GLN A 46 -1.14 -7.43 -0.05
CA GLN A 46 -2.08 -7.36 1.07
C GLN A 46 -3.28 -6.46 0.75
N TYR A 47 -3.05 -5.32 0.11
CA TYR A 47 -4.13 -4.45 -0.36
C TYR A 47 -5.10 -5.22 -1.27
N ARG A 48 -4.59 -6.01 -2.22
CA ARG A 48 -5.44 -6.82 -3.11
C ARG A 48 -6.21 -7.89 -2.34
N ALA A 49 -5.56 -8.54 -1.37
CA ALA A 49 -6.24 -9.51 -0.52
C ALA A 49 -7.41 -8.88 0.25
N PHE A 50 -7.25 -7.64 0.76
CA PHE A 50 -8.35 -6.90 1.38
C PHE A 50 -9.39 -6.37 0.40
N GLU A 51 -9.03 -6.07 -0.85
CA GLU A 51 -10.02 -5.74 -1.88
C GLU A 51 -10.88 -6.96 -2.26
N GLU A 52 -10.28 -8.16 -2.29
CA GLU A 52 -10.99 -9.40 -2.56
C GLU A 52 -11.79 -9.89 -1.34
N THR A 53 -11.25 -9.71 -0.14
CA THR A 53 -11.86 -10.09 1.13
C THR A 53 -11.75 -8.92 2.12
N PRO A 54 -12.70 -7.97 2.09
CA PRO A 54 -12.65 -6.81 2.96
C PRO A 54 -12.76 -7.23 4.43
N PRO A 55 -11.93 -6.63 5.32
CA PRO A 55 -11.99 -6.90 6.75
C PRO A 55 -13.34 -6.49 7.34
N GLU A 56 -13.94 -7.36 8.16
CA GLU A 56 -15.26 -7.10 8.77
C GLU A 56 -15.22 -5.98 9.82
N HIS A 57 -14.08 -5.78 10.47
CA HIS A 57 -13.87 -4.81 11.54
C HIS A 57 -13.60 -3.38 11.06
N LEU A 58 -13.42 -3.18 9.75
CA LEU A 58 -13.04 -1.91 9.15
C LEU A 58 -13.88 -1.67 7.91
N ASN A 59 -14.45 -0.47 7.77
CA ASN A 59 -15.22 -0.10 6.58
C ASN A 59 -14.31 0.12 5.35
N TRP A 60 -13.70 -0.95 4.84
CA TRP A 60 -12.72 -0.92 3.77
C TRP A 60 -13.24 -0.21 2.52
N GLU A 61 -14.51 -0.40 2.17
CA GLU A 61 -15.13 0.22 1.00
C GLU A 61 -15.23 1.76 1.12
N LYS A 62 -15.30 2.30 2.34
CA LYS A 62 -15.31 3.75 2.57
C LYS A 62 -13.93 4.39 2.54
N LEU A 63 -12.87 3.59 2.66
CA LEU A 63 -11.50 4.09 2.72
C LEU A 63 -11.02 4.58 1.36
N SER A 64 -10.35 5.73 1.38
CA SER A 64 -9.59 6.18 0.24
C SER A 64 -8.47 5.19 -0.05
N ARG A 65 -8.08 5.08 -1.32
CA ARG A 65 -6.97 4.20 -1.73
C ARG A 65 -5.69 4.41 -0.92
N ALA A 66 -5.38 5.66 -0.55
CA ALA A 66 -4.22 5.97 0.30
C ALA A 66 -4.35 5.39 1.72
N GLU A 67 -5.55 5.41 2.31
CA GLU A 67 -5.84 4.85 3.63
C GLU A 67 -5.76 3.33 3.60
N LYS A 68 -6.32 2.70 2.56
CA LYS A 68 -6.18 1.26 2.30
C LYS A 68 -4.72 0.82 2.26
N PHE A 69 -3.85 1.58 1.60
CA PHE A 69 -2.40 1.30 1.58
C PHE A 69 -1.73 1.51 2.94
N LEU A 70 -2.15 2.49 3.73
CA LEU A 70 -1.63 2.69 5.09
C LEU A 70 -1.97 1.51 6.00
N VAL A 71 -3.21 1.03 5.97
CA VAL A 71 -3.64 -0.15 6.73
C VAL A 71 -2.84 -1.38 6.28
N SER A 72 -2.75 -1.63 4.97
CA SER A 72 -1.99 -2.75 4.41
C SER A 72 -0.52 -2.70 4.81
N ASN A 73 0.08 -1.50 4.81
CA ASN A 73 1.46 -1.29 5.24
C ASN A 73 1.64 -1.67 6.71
N GLY A 74 0.75 -1.20 7.59
CA GLY A 74 0.87 -1.48 9.01
C GLY A 74 0.65 -2.96 9.34
N VAL A 75 -0.21 -3.66 8.61
CA VAL A 75 -0.39 -5.11 8.77
C VAL A 75 0.87 -5.87 8.32
N VAL A 76 1.37 -5.61 7.12
CA VAL A 76 2.48 -6.39 6.52
C VAL A 76 3.83 -6.04 7.14
N ARG A 77 4.11 -4.75 7.34
CA ARG A 77 5.45 -4.28 7.70
C ARG A 77 5.60 -3.93 9.17
N GLU A 78 4.54 -3.45 9.81
CA GLU A 78 4.56 -3.09 11.23
C GLU A 78 4.02 -4.22 12.12
N GLY A 79 3.41 -5.26 11.53
CA GLY A 79 2.82 -6.38 12.25
C GLY A 79 1.61 -5.98 13.10
N ARG A 80 0.96 -4.86 12.77
CA ARG A 80 -0.25 -4.39 13.47
C ARG A 80 -1.44 -5.23 13.07
N SER A 81 -2.32 -5.54 14.02
CA SER A 81 -3.59 -6.19 13.72
C SER A 81 -4.50 -5.25 12.95
N ILE A 82 -5.32 -5.76 12.02
CA ILE A 82 -6.31 -4.94 11.33
C ILE A 82 -7.32 -4.30 12.30
N GLU A 83 -7.54 -4.97 13.44
CA GLU A 83 -8.39 -4.50 14.54
C GLU A 83 -7.86 -3.21 15.22
N ASP A 84 -6.59 -2.88 15.04
CA ASP A 84 -5.96 -1.66 15.59
C ASP A 84 -6.28 -0.40 14.77
N PHE A 85 -6.84 -0.58 13.56
CA PHE A 85 -7.19 0.52 12.68
C PHE A 85 -8.65 0.92 12.87
N GLU A 86 -8.90 1.90 13.73
CA GLU A 86 -10.17 2.62 13.78
C GLU A 86 -10.08 3.82 12.84
N ILE A 87 -10.57 3.67 11.60
CA ILE A 87 -10.71 4.83 10.71
C ILE A 87 -12.09 5.45 10.96
N GLU A 88 -12.12 6.48 11.80
CA GLU A 88 -13.30 7.32 11.99
C GLU A 88 -13.63 8.08 10.68
N GLU A 89 -14.88 8.01 10.24
CA GLU A 89 -15.37 8.77 9.08
C GLU A 89 -15.10 10.28 9.28
N ALA A 90 -14.26 10.88 8.42
CA ALA A 90 -14.01 12.32 8.42
C ALA A 90 -15.10 13.10 7.65
#